data_AF-A0A447JBR3-F1
#
_entry.id   AF-A0A447JBR3-F1
#
_cell.length_a   1.000
_cell.length_b   1.000
_cell.length_c   1.000
_cell.angle_alpha   90.00
_cell.angle_beta   90.00
_cell.angle_gamma   90.00
#
_symmetry.space_group_name_H-M   'P 1'
#
loop_
_entity.id
_entity.type
_entity.pdbx_description
1 polymer ?
#
loop_
_entity_poly.entity_id
_entity_poly.type
_entity_poly.pdbx_seq_one_letter_code
_entity_poly.pdbx_strand_id
1 'polypeptide(L)'
;MFSQVRTLPRGSADAQYCELDVVPGDLNRYTLTGCLPQRADPLPLAFAIQDGASYAGAILKQELKEAGITYRGTLLRQTQVNEPGTIVASKQSAPLHDLLKIMLKKVRQHDRRYCFSDDWSCQV
;
A
#
# COMPACT_ATOMS: atom_id res chain seq x y z
N MET A 1 6.21 -12.26 -4.89
CA MET A 1 6.45 -11.42 -6.07
C MET A 1 6.97 -12.33 -7.15
N PHE A 2 6.37 -12.28 -8.34
CA PHE A 2 6.81 -13.08 -9.49
C PHE A 2 7.35 -12.15 -10.56
N SER A 3 8.48 -12.53 -11.15
CA SER A 3 9.09 -11.78 -12.27
C SER A 3 8.96 -12.61 -13.53
N GLN A 4 8.31 -12.03 -14.53
CA GLN A 4 8.26 -12.52 -15.91
C GLN A 4 8.94 -11.52 -16.85
N VAL A 5 9.92 -10.77 -16.30
CA VAL A 5 10.65 -9.73 -17.03
C VAL A 5 11.87 -10.35 -17.72
N ARG A 6 12.03 -10.05 -19.00
CA ARG A 6 13.20 -10.45 -19.79
C ARG A 6 14.29 -9.40 -19.68
N THR A 7 15.52 -9.81 -19.38
CA THR A 7 16.66 -8.90 -19.43
C THR A 7 17.14 -8.76 -20.87
N LEU A 8 17.24 -7.53 -21.37
CA LEU A 8 17.71 -7.25 -22.73
C LEU A 8 19.16 -6.71 -22.71
N PRO A 9 19.99 -7.07 -23.70
CA PRO A 9 21.31 -6.47 -23.86
C PRO A 9 21.21 -4.98 -24.18
N ARG A 10 22.24 -4.22 -23.80
CA ARG A 10 22.29 -2.76 -24.05
C ARG A 10 22.25 -2.49 -25.56
N GLY A 11 21.31 -1.66 -26.00
CA GLY A 11 21.13 -1.30 -27.41
C GLY A 11 20.32 -2.30 -28.24
N SER A 12 19.62 -3.26 -27.62
CA SER A 12 18.71 -4.16 -28.35
C SER A 12 17.58 -3.38 -29.04
N ALA A 13 17.27 -3.72 -30.30
CA ALA A 13 16.13 -3.18 -31.02
C ALA A 13 14.79 -3.50 -30.31
N ASP A 14 14.72 -4.65 -29.64
CA ASP A 14 13.55 -5.08 -28.86
C ASP A 14 13.27 -4.18 -27.65
N ALA A 15 14.25 -3.39 -27.20
CA ALA A 15 14.08 -2.50 -26.06
C ALA A 15 13.19 -1.29 -26.39
N GLN A 16 13.03 -0.94 -27.67
CA GLN A 16 12.23 0.23 -28.07
C GLN A 16 10.73 0.01 -27.90
N TYR A 17 10.25 -1.24 -28.02
CA TYR A 17 8.83 -1.58 -27.98
C TYR A 17 8.45 -2.51 -26.82
N CYS A 18 9.42 -2.91 -25.99
CA CYS A 18 9.15 -3.75 -24.83
C CYS A 18 9.03 -2.90 -23.57
N GLU A 19 7.78 -2.70 -23.14
CA GLU A 19 7.46 -1.96 -21.91
C GLU A 19 7.76 -2.80 -20.66
N LEU A 20 7.90 -2.13 -19.52
CA LEU A 20 8.02 -2.76 -18.21
C LEU A 20 6.75 -2.46 -17.43
N ASP A 21 5.94 -3.50 -17.23
CA ASP A 21 4.62 -3.37 -16.63
C ASP A 21 4.51 -4.09 -15.30
N VAL A 22 3.55 -3.64 -14.49
CA VAL A 22 3.13 -4.30 -13.25
C VAL A 22 1.69 -4.73 -13.37
N VAL A 23 1.46 -6.04 -13.25
CA VAL A 23 0.12 -6.62 -13.21
C VAL A 23 -0.24 -6.92 -11.76
N PRO A 24 -1.22 -6.20 -11.17
CA PRO A 24 -1.73 -6.51 -9.85
C PRO A 24 -2.59 -7.78 -9.91
N GLY A 25 -2.44 -8.62 -8.90
CA GLY A 25 -3.30 -9.78 -8.64
C GLY A 25 -3.87 -9.74 -7.23
N ASP A 26 -4.64 -10.77 -6.89
CA ASP A 26 -5.33 -10.84 -5.59
C ASP A 26 -4.36 -10.86 -4.41
N LEU A 27 -4.84 -10.38 -3.26
CA LEU A 27 -4.11 -10.37 -1.99
C LEU A 27 -2.75 -9.66 -2.09
N ASN A 28 -2.71 -8.49 -2.75
CA ASN A 28 -1.51 -7.67 -2.95
C ASN A 28 -0.37 -8.46 -3.61
N ARG A 29 -0.69 -9.34 -4.57
CA ARG A 29 0.31 -9.99 -5.43
C ARG A 29 0.62 -9.09 -6.61
N TYR A 30 1.88 -9.02 -6.99
CA TYR A 30 2.35 -8.24 -8.13
C TYR A 30 3.22 -9.12 -9.01
N THR A 31 2.93 -9.09 -10.31
CA THR A 31 3.73 -9.74 -11.36
C THR A 31 4.33 -8.65 -12.23
N LEU A 32 5.66 -8.65 -12.35
CA LEU A 32 6.33 -7.76 -13.30
C LEU A 32 6.45 -8.46 -14.65
N THR A 33 6.08 -7.76 -15.72
CA THR A 33 6.05 -8.29 -17.09
C THR A 33 6.83 -7.39 -18.06
N GLY A 34 7.22 -7.95 -19.20
CA GLY A 34 7.87 -7.21 -20.27
C GLY A 34 9.39 -7.29 -20.20
N CYS A 35 10.10 -6.16 -20.36
CA CYS A 35 11.56 -6.18 -20.49
C CYS A 35 12.27 -5.13 -19.64
N LEU A 36 13.49 -5.45 -19.23
CA LEU A 36 14.39 -4.50 -18.57
C LEU A 36 15.78 -4.58 -19.23
N PRO A 37 16.31 -3.47 -19.78
CA PRO A 37 17.67 -3.46 -20.31
C PRO A 37 18.69 -3.70 -19.19
N GLN A 38 19.83 -4.30 -19.52
CA GLN A 38 20.87 -4.61 -18.55
C GLN A 38 21.48 -3.33 -17.95
N ARG A 39 21.37 -3.19 -16.64
CA ARG A 39 21.82 -2.04 -15.86
C ARG A 39 22.78 -2.48 -14.76
N ALA A 40 23.69 -1.59 -14.37
CA ALA A 40 24.58 -1.82 -13.23
C ALA A 40 23.84 -1.60 -11.90
N ASP A 41 22.97 -0.59 -11.85
CA ASP A 41 22.18 -0.26 -10.67
C ASP A 41 20.76 -0.85 -10.73
N PRO A 42 20.23 -1.32 -9.59
CA PRO A 42 18.85 -1.80 -9.50
C PRO A 42 17.87 -0.64 -9.75
N LEU A 43 16.76 -0.91 -10.44
CA LEU A 43 15.69 0.06 -10.65
C LEU A 43 14.80 0.12 -9.38
N PRO A 44 14.75 1.25 -8.65
CA PRO A 44 13.85 1.40 -7.52
C PRO A 44 12.41 1.50 -8.02
N LEU A 45 11.53 0.63 -7.53
CA LEU A 45 10.11 0.60 -7.86
C LEU A 45 9.29 0.80 -6.59
N ALA A 46 8.28 1.67 -6.67
CA ALA A 46 7.33 1.91 -5.60
C ALA A 46 5.91 1.69 -6.13
N PHE A 47 5.20 0.72 -5.57
CA PHE A 47 3.85 0.34 -5.99
C PHE A 47 2.83 0.68 -4.90
N ALA A 48 1.63 1.08 -5.34
CA ALA A 48 0.52 1.26 -4.43
C ALA A 48 -0.07 -0.10 -4.02
N ILE A 49 -0.31 -0.26 -2.72
CA ILE A 49 -1.05 -1.38 -2.14
C ILE A 49 -2.48 -1.36 -2.69
N GLN A 50 -2.97 -2.50 -3.20
CA GLN A 50 -4.29 -2.61 -3.82
C GLN A 50 -5.39 -2.92 -2.79
N ASP A 51 -5.12 -3.85 -1.87
CA ASP A 51 -6.00 -4.19 -0.75
C ASP A 51 -5.38 -3.75 0.57
N GLY A 52 -5.78 -2.54 1.01
CA GLY A 52 -5.32 -1.95 2.26
C GLY A 52 -5.78 -2.71 3.51
N ALA A 53 -6.95 -3.36 3.48
CA ALA A 53 -7.48 -4.09 4.64
C ALA A 53 -6.67 -5.36 4.90
N SER A 54 -6.39 -6.14 3.86
CA SER A 54 -5.52 -7.32 3.98
C SER A 54 -4.10 -6.95 4.37
N TYR A 55 -3.58 -5.83 3.86
CA TYR A 55 -2.23 -5.34 4.21
C TYR A 55 -2.13 -4.92 5.68
N ALA A 56 -3.07 -4.11 6.16
CA ALA A 56 -3.13 -3.70 7.56
C ALA A 56 -3.31 -4.90 8.49
N GLY A 57 -4.15 -5.87 8.11
CA GLY A 57 -4.32 -7.13 8.85
C GLY A 57 -3.03 -7.95 8.93
N ALA A 58 -2.24 -8.01 7.86
CA ALA A 58 -0.95 -8.70 7.86
C ALA A 58 0.07 -8.02 8.80
N ILE A 59 0.13 -6.68 8.80
CA ILE A 59 0.96 -5.92 9.75
C ILE A 59 0.52 -6.21 11.18
N LEU A 60 -0.78 -6.09 11.49
CA LEU A 60 -1.30 -6.34 12.82
C LEU A 60 -0.96 -7.76 13.31
N LYS A 61 -1.10 -8.77 12.43
CA LYS A 61 -0.74 -10.15 12.74
C LYS A 61 0.74 -10.28 13.11
N GLN A 62 1.61 -9.60 12.37
CA GLN A 62 3.05 -9.62 12.60
C GLN A 62 3.39 -8.95 13.95
N GLU A 63 2.86 -7.76 14.21
CA GLU A 63 3.08 -7.03 15.46
C GLU A 63 2.58 -7.81 16.68
N LEU A 64 1.40 -8.45 16.60
CA LEU A 64 0.90 -9.33 17.66
C LEU A 64 1.84 -10.50 17.93
N LYS A 65 2.38 -11.11 16.87
CA LYS A 65 3.34 -12.22 16.99
C LYS A 65 4.66 -11.75 17.62
N GLU A 66 5.17 -10.60 17.22
CA GLU A 66 6.40 -10.01 17.77
C GLU A 66 6.23 -9.62 19.25
N ALA A 67 5.03 -9.17 19.63
CA ALA A 67 4.65 -8.92 21.03
C ALA A 67 4.35 -10.20 21.85
N GLY A 68 4.44 -11.40 21.25
CA GLY A 68 4.15 -12.66 21.92
C GLY A 68 2.66 -12.93 22.19
N ILE A 69 1.76 -12.20 21.54
CA ILE A 69 0.30 -12.34 21.69
C ILE A 69 -0.19 -13.41 20.72
N THR A 70 -0.66 -14.53 21.25
CA THR A 70 -1.24 -15.63 20.45
C THR A 70 -2.76 -15.56 20.42
N TYR A 71 -3.36 -15.89 19.28
CA TYR A 71 -4.81 -16.03 19.11
C TYR A 71 -5.12 -17.35 18.38
N ARG A 72 -6.32 -17.91 18.61
CA ARG A 72 -6.74 -19.21 18.04
C ARG A 72 -7.57 -19.10 16.76
N GLY A 73 -8.10 -17.92 16.47
CA GLY A 73 -8.97 -17.67 15.31
C GLY A 73 -8.24 -17.27 14.04
N THR A 74 -8.98 -16.68 13.10
CA THR A 74 -8.44 -16.05 11.88
C THR A 74 -8.77 -14.55 11.88
N LEU A 75 -7.99 -13.77 11.13
CA LEU A 75 -8.30 -12.36 10.92
C LEU A 75 -9.41 -12.24 9.89
N LEU A 76 -10.44 -11.46 10.23
CA LEU A 76 -11.60 -11.22 9.39
C LEU A 76 -11.77 -9.72 9.17
N ARG A 77 -12.09 -9.34 7.94
CA ARG A 77 -12.46 -7.97 7.62
C ARG A 77 -13.92 -7.75 8.02
N GLN A 78 -14.15 -6.78 8.88
CA GLN A 78 -15.48 -6.30 9.20
C GLN A 78 -15.82 -5.07 8.36
N THR A 79 -16.92 -5.12 7.62
CA THR A 79 -17.37 -4.02 6.74
C THR A 79 -18.70 -3.42 7.16
N GLN A 80 -19.43 -4.09 8.06
CA GLN A 80 -20.70 -3.62 8.58
C GLN A 80 -20.48 -2.80 9.84
N VAL A 81 -21.24 -1.71 9.96
CA VAL A 81 -21.24 -0.85 11.15
C VAL A 81 -21.67 -1.68 12.36
N ASN A 82 -20.94 -1.53 13.47
CA ASN A 82 -21.25 -2.14 14.75
C ASN A 82 -21.00 -1.17 15.89
N GLU A 83 -21.64 -1.44 17.04
CA GLU A 83 -21.35 -0.73 18.26
C GLU A 83 -19.90 -0.96 18.69
N PRO A 84 -19.16 0.10 19.09
CA PRO A 84 -17.79 -0.04 19.53
C PRO A 84 -17.72 -0.86 20.82
N GLY A 85 -16.82 -1.84 20.85
CA GLY A 85 -16.46 -2.53 22.08
C GLY A 85 -15.63 -1.66 23.01
N THR A 86 -15.11 -2.26 24.09
CA THR A 86 -14.17 -1.57 24.99
C THR A 86 -12.88 -1.19 24.26
N ILE A 87 -12.56 0.10 24.21
CA ILE A 87 -11.35 0.62 23.57
C ILE A 87 -10.15 0.35 24.49
N VAL A 88 -9.23 -0.50 24.04
CA VAL A 88 -8.01 -0.88 24.78
C VAL A 88 -6.77 -0.08 24.38
N ALA A 89 -6.76 0.48 23.16
CA ALA A 89 -5.69 1.33 22.65
C ALA A 89 -6.26 2.25 21.55
N SER A 90 -5.73 3.47 21.43
CA SER A 90 -6.11 4.41 20.38
C SER A 90 -4.90 5.19 19.86
N LYS A 91 -4.97 5.61 18.60
CA LYS A 91 -3.97 6.49 17.98
C LYS A 91 -4.68 7.55 17.15
N GLN A 92 -4.43 8.81 17.47
CA GLN A 92 -4.93 9.96 16.72
C GLN A 92 -3.84 10.52 15.81
N SER A 93 -4.28 11.12 14.70
CA SER A 93 -3.40 11.78 13.74
C SER A 93 -2.97 13.17 14.26
N ALA A 94 -2.09 13.85 13.50
CA ALA A 94 -1.79 15.25 13.78
C ALA A 94 -3.04 16.11 13.54
N PRO A 95 -3.14 17.31 14.17
CA PRO A 95 -4.29 18.18 13.99
C PRO A 95 -4.59 18.47 12.52
N LEU A 96 -5.88 18.55 12.16
CA LEU A 96 -6.33 18.78 10.79
C LEU A 96 -5.65 19.99 10.14
N HIS A 97 -5.46 21.07 10.89
CA HIS A 97 -4.78 22.27 10.40
C HIS A 97 -3.37 21.99 9.86
N ASP A 98 -2.61 21.14 10.56
CA ASP A 98 -1.26 20.77 10.15
C ASP A 98 -1.28 19.84 8.94
N LEU A 99 -2.23 18.90 8.89
CA LEU A 99 -2.42 18.02 7.73
C LEU A 99 -2.81 18.82 6.47
N LEU A 100 -3.70 19.80 6.60
CA LEU A 100 -4.09 20.70 5.50
C LEU A 100 -2.90 21.54 5.02
N LYS A 101 -2.06 22.03 5.94
CA LYS A 101 -0.84 22.75 5.59
C LYS A 101 0.12 21.85 4.80
N ILE A 102 0.28 20.59 5.19
CA ILE A 102 1.08 19.61 4.45
C ILE A 102 0.48 19.35 3.07
N MET A 103 -0.84 19.13 2.98
CA MET A 103 -1.56 18.88 1.74
C MET A 103 -1.40 20.01 0.72
N LEU A 104 -1.51 21.27 1.19
CA LEU A 104 -1.40 22.46 0.36
C LEU A 104 0.04 22.75 -0.04
N LYS A 105 1.01 22.55 0.86
CA LYS A 105 2.43 22.85 0.58
C LYS A 105 3.19 21.75 -0.16
N LYS A 106 2.83 20.46 0.03
CA LYS A 106 3.57 19.32 -0.54
C LYS A 106 2.80 18.52 -1.61
N VAL A 107 1.61 18.96 -2.04
CA VAL A 107 0.76 18.28 -3.06
C VAL A 107 0.71 16.77 -2.83
N ARG A 108 0.40 16.35 -1.60
CA ARG A 108 0.28 14.94 -1.22
C ARG A 108 -1.10 14.42 -1.65
N GLN A 109 -1.14 13.63 -2.73
CA GLN A 109 -2.40 13.12 -3.30
C GLN A 109 -3.16 12.14 -2.38
N HIS A 110 -2.46 11.48 -1.44
CA HIS A 110 -3.09 10.57 -0.48
C HIS A 110 -3.99 11.35 0.49
N ASP A 111 -3.46 12.40 1.12
CA ASP A 111 -4.17 13.23 2.09
C ASP A 111 -5.39 13.95 1.46
N ARG A 112 -5.28 14.36 0.18
CA ARG A 112 -6.38 15.00 -0.55
C ARG A 112 -7.62 14.12 -0.68
N ARG A 113 -7.47 12.80 -0.86
CA ARG A 113 -8.62 11.89 -1.04
C ARG A 113 -9.27 11.53 0.29
N TYR A 114 -8.48 11.35 1.34
CA TYR A 114 -9.00 10.98 2.66
C TYR A 114 -9.75 12.12 3.37
N CYS A 115 -9.36 13.38 3.16
CA CYS A 115 -10.11 14.52 3.73
C CYS A 115 -11.37 14.90 2.94
N PHE A 116 -11.58 14.37 1.73
CA PHE A 116 -12.68 14.78 0.83
C PHE A 116 -13.73 13.70 0.58
N SER A 117 -13.47 12.44 0.95
CA SER A 117 -14.45 11.36 0.83
C SER A 117 -15.11 11.08 2.17
N ASP A 118 -16.42 11.30 2.17
CA ASP A 118 -17.45 10.84 3.10
C ASP A 118 -17.54 11.56 4.44
N ASP A 119 -18.52 12.47 4.46
CA ASP A 119 -19.08 13.16 5.62
C ASP A 119 -18.09 14.12 6.31
N TRP A 120 -18.57 15.26 6.78
CA TRP A 120 -17.75 16.39 7.22
C TRP A 120 -17.12 16.13 8.61
N SER A 121 -16.36 15.05 8.72
CA SER A 121 -15.72 14.57 9.94
C SER A 121 -14.36 13.98 9.57
N CYS A 122 -13.38 14.86 9.36
CA CYS A 122 -12.00 14.47 9.63
C CYS A 122 -11.91 14.26 11.15
N GLN A 123 -12.13 13.03 11.61
CA GLN A 123 -12.23 12.72 13.05
C GLN A 123 -11.01 13.25 13.81
N VAL A 124 -11.29 14.18 14.72
CA VAL A 124 -10.42 14.73 15.77
C VAL A 124 -10.31 13.72 16.91
#